data_AF-A0A0C5XW06-F1
#
_entry.id   AF-A0A0C5XW06-F1
#
_cell.length_a   1.000
_cell.length_b   1.000
_cell.length_c   1.000
_cell.angle_alpha   90.00
_cell.angle_beta   90.00
_cell.angle_gamma   90.00
#
_symmetry.space_group_name_H-M   'P 1'
#
loop_
_entity.id
_entity.type
_entity.pdbx_description
1 polymer ?
#
loop_
_entity_poly.entity_id
_entity_poly.type
_entity_poly.pdbx_seq_one_letter_code
_entity_poly.pdbx_strand_id
1 'polypeptide(L)'
;MSYDVTFRYSQALDPSALVTIETSLHAIQAAITDCRNAGLPVETDPAVILLVRHLSQIGAQRTDDADLRRACIAQVEELRGRPMLKILALRGVAYDAPAKRLFHAQGRTAMRRLAAALALEDGSFDIRSNKAGPAVSGDVTLHGESIWVQLSLGPFGPGREVCFRKVQDRHDHIGQRNYWASVRDLLEPEQFAMRIRQELRLSASAPDAPRLVA
;
A
#
# COMPACT_ATOMS: atom_id res chain seq x y z
N MET A 1 15.29 -22.97 35.63
CA MET A 1 15.45 -22.97 34.16
C MET A 1 16.79 -23.64 33.89
N SER A 2 16.78 -24.91 33.46
CA SER A 2 18.02 -25.60 33.12
C SER A 2 18.48 -25.09 31.76
N TYR A 3 19.54 -24.30 31.73
CA TYR A 3 20.17 -23.93 30.47
C TYR A 3 20.84 -25.18 29.93
N ASP A 4 20.18 -25.87 28.99
CA ASP A 4 20.84 -26.91 28.24
C ASP A 4 21.80 -26.25 27.24
N VAL A 5 23.01 -25.93 27.75
CA VAL A 5 24.07 -25.28 26.98
C VAL A 5 24.52 -26.15 25.80
N THR A 6 24.23 -27.45 25.84
CA THR A 6 24.61 -28.42 24.80
C THR A 6 23.59 -28.53 23.68
N PHE A 7 22.32 -28.18 23.93
CA PHE A 7 21.21 -28.37 22.99
C PHE A 7 21.51 -27.83 21.58
N ARG A 8 22.00 -26.59 21.47
CA ARG A 8 22.32 -25.98 20.16
C ARG A 8 23.41 -26.75 19.41
N TYR A 9 24.38 -27.30 20.12
CA TYR A 9 25.48 -28.07 19.52
C TYR A 9 24.98 -29.43 19.04
N SER A 10 24.16 -30.11 19.84
CA SER A 10 23.53 -31.37 19.43
C SER A 10 22.62 -31.19 18.21
N GLN A 11 21.81 -30.12 18.20
CA GLN A 11 20.94 -29.81 17.06
C GLN A 11 21.72 -29.43 15.80
N ALA A 12 22.88 -28.78 15.94
CA ALA A 12 23.75 -28.47 14.81
C ALA A 12 24.47 -29.70 14.24
N LEU A 13 24.78 -30.70 15.09
CA LEU A 13 25.40 -31.96 14.69
C LEU A 13 24.39 -32.91 14.02
N ASP A 14 23.12 -32.87 14.43
CA ASP A 14 22.03 -33.62 13.81
C ASP A 14 20.84 -32.71 13.46
N PRO A 15 20.92 -31.97 12.33
CA PRO A 15 19.87 -31.05 11.90
C PRO A 15 18.74 -31.76 11.13
N SER A 16 18.66 -33.09 11.16
CA SER A 16 17.71 -33.89 10.34
C SER A 16 16.23 -33.55 10.58
N ALA A 17 15.88 -33.07 11.79
CA ALA A 17 14.54 -32.60 12.11
C ALA A 17 14.19 -31.23 11.49
N LEU A 18 15.19 -30.47 11.03
CA LEU A 18 15.03 -29.14 10.46
C LEU A 18 14.82 -29.25 8.94
N VAL A 19 13.62 -29.61 8.52
CA VAL A 19 13.29 -29.86 7.11
C VAL A 19 12.73 -28.65 6.36
N THR A 20 12.44 -27.55 7.05
CA THR A 20 11.89 -26.32 6.43
C THR A 20 12.75 -25.10 6.73
N ILE A 21 12.57 -24.05 5.91
CA ILE A 21 13.18 -22.75 6.12
C ILE A 21 12.77 -22.18 7.49
N GLU A 22 11.49 -22.31 7.84
CA GLU A 22 10.93 -21.80 9.09
C GLU A 22 11.54 -22.48 10.32
N THR A 23 11.56 -23.81 10.37
CA THR A 23 12.12 -24.53 11.53
C THR A 23 13.62 -24.30 11.66
N SER A 24 14.33 -24.19 10.54
CA SER A 24 15.77 -23.85 10.53
C SER A 24 16.05 -22.42 10.99
N LEU A 25 15.23 -21.45 10.58
CA LEU A 25 15.34 -20.05 11.05
C LEU A 25 15.10 -19.96 12.56
N HIS A 26 14.11 -20.69 13.09
CA HIS A 26 13.87 -20.75 14.52
C HIS A 26 15.04 -21.35 15.30
N ALA A 27 15.64 -22.44 14.80
CA ALA A 27 16.84 -23.05 15.41
C ALA A 27 18.03 -22.08 15.44
N ILE A 28 18.26 -21.35 14.33
CA ILE A 28 19.31 -20.32 14.26
C ILE A 28 19.04 -19.20 15.28
N GLN A 29 17.80 -18.69 15.37
CA GLN A 29 17.45 -17.62 16.31
C GLN A 29 17.60 -18.06 17.78
N ALA A 30 17.25 -19.31 18.09
CA ALA A 30 17.47 -19.91 19.41
C ALA A 30 18.97 -20.01 19.72
N ALA A 31 19.78 -20.53 18.80
CA ALA A 31 21.23 -20.63 18.97
C ALA A 31 21.92 -19.26 19.16
N ILE A 32 21.49 -18.23 18.42
CA ILE A 32 21.97 -16.84 18.58
C ILE A 32 21.61 -16.31 19.98
N THR A 33 20.39 -16.57 20.43
CA THR A 33 19.92 -16.15 21.76
C THR A 33 20.74 -16.83 22.85
N ASP A 34 21.02 -18.12 22.71
CA ASP A 34 21.85 -18.86 23.67
C ASP A 34 23.31 -18.40 23.66
N CYS A 35 23.87 -18.02 22.50
CA CYS A 35 25.20 -17.43 22.45
C CYS A 35 25.25 -16.12 23.24
N ARG A 36 24.25 -15.24 23.07
CA ARG A 36 24.14 -13.99 23.83
C ARG A 36 24.01 -14.23 25.32
N ASN A 37 23.18 -15.20 25.72
CA ASN A 37 23.01 -15.57 27.13
C ASN A 37 24.30 -16.14 27.75
N ALA A 38 25.11 -16.85 26.95
CA ALA A 38 26.38 -17.42 27.37
C ALA A 38 27.59 -16.47 27.24
N GLY A 39 27.39 -15.24 26.72
CA GLY A 39 28.49 -14.29 26.47
C GLY A 39 29.43 -14.71 25.34
N LEU A 40 28.97 -15.57 24.41
CA LEU A 40 29.77 -16.11 23.32
C LEU A 40 29.57 -15.31 22.01
N PRO A 41 30.63 -15.16 21.20
CA PRO A 41 30.55 -14.47 19.91
C PRO A 41 29.75 -15.29 18.88
N VAL A 42 28.64 -14.72 18.40
CA VAL A 42 27.71 -15.36 17.44
C VAL A 42 28.38 -15.69 16.11
N GLU A 43 29.15 -14.76 15.56
CA GLU A 43 29.73 -14.87 14.20
C GLU A 43 30.80 -15.97 14.08
N THR A 44 31.29 -16.49 15.20
CA THR A 44 32.32 -17.53 15.25
C THR A 44 31.84 -18.81 15.95
N ASP A 45 30.58 -18.86 16.42
CA ASP A 45 30.05 -20.05 17.09
C ASP A 45 29.81 -21.18 16.06
N PRO A 46 30.36 -22.40 16.29
CA PRO A 46 30.27 -23.48 15.32
C PRO A 46 28.84 -24.00 15.13
N ALA A 47 27.98 -23.97 16.15
CA ALA A 47 26.59 -24.43 16.01
C ALA A 47 25.81 -23.47 15.11
N VAL A 48 25.94 -22.15 15.33
CA VAL A 48 25.30 -21.13 14.49
C VAL A 48 25.74 -21.29 13.03
N ILE A 49 27.05 -21.42 12.77
CA ILE A 49 27.57 -21.58 11.41
C ILE A 49 27.05 -22.84 10.72
N LEU A 50 27.01 -23.98 11.44
CA LEU A 50 26.49 -25.24 10.90
C LEU A 50 24.99 -25.14 10.57
N LEU A 51 24.19 -24.53 11.46
CA LEU A 51 22.76 -24.34 11.23
C LEU A 51 22.48 -23.41 10.04
N VAL A 52 23.25 -22.34 9.86
CA VAL A 52 23.16 -21.46 8.68
C VAL A 52 23.52 -22.19 7.38
N ARG A 53 24.54 -23.05 7.41
CA ARG A 53 24.90 -23.90 6.26
C ARG A 53 23.80 -24.90 5.94
N HIS A 54 23.19 -25.51 6.95
CA HIS A 54 22.03 -26.40 6.78
C HIS A 54 20.84 -25.67 6.14
N LEU A 55 20.48 -24.48 6.64
CA LEU A 55 19.44 -23.65 6.03
C LEU A 55 19.76 -23.33 4.56
N SER A 56 21.02 -23.04 4.25
CA SER A 56 21.47 -22.78 2.87
C SER A 56 21.29 -24.02 1.98
N GLN A 57 21.53 -25.23 2.49
CA GLN A 57 21.27 -26.49 1.77
C GLN A 57 19.77 -26.71 1.53
N ILE A 58 18.91 -26.45 2.52
CA ILE A 58 17.45 -26.50 2.34
C ILE A 58 17.00 -25.52 1.26
N GLY A 59 17.59 -24.31 1.24
CA GLY A 59 17.33 -23.31 0.21
C GLY A 59 17.76 -23.79 -1.18
N ALA A 60 18.96 -24.37 -1.29
CA ALA A 60 19.50 -24.88 -2.55
C ALA A 60 18.72 -26.07 -3.14
N GLN A 61 17.95 -26.81 -2.32
CA GLN A 61 17.06 -27.87 -2.80
C GLN A 61 15.76 -27.32 -3.46
N ARG A 62 15.53 -26.01 -3.42
CA ARG A 62 14.35 -25.36 -4.01
C ARG A 62 14.62 -24.98 -5.47
N THR A 63 13.68 -24.23 -6.05
CA THR A 63 13.77 -23.71 -7.42
C THR A 63 15.06 -22.91 -7.62
N ASP A 64 15.61 -22.96 -8.83
CA ASP A 64 16.86 -22.28 -9.19
C ASP A 64 16.79 -20.76 -8.99
N ASP A 65 17.94 -20.13 -8.75
CA ASP A 65 18.11 -18.71 -8.47
C ASP A 65 17.52 -17.83 -9.58
N ALA A 66 17.67 -18.23 -10.85
CA ALA A 66 17.15 -17.48 -11.98
C ALA A 66 15.61 -17.42 -11.96
N ASP A 67 14.95 -18.53 -11.60
CA ASP A 67 13.51 -18.64 -11.51
C ASP A 67 12.97 -17.85 -10.31
N LEU A 68 13.64 -17.95 -9.15
CA LEU A 68 13.29 -17.17 -7.97
C LEU A 68 13.38 -15.66 -8.24
N ARG A 69 14.44 -15.20 -8.92
CA ARG A 69 14.58 -13.80 -9.33
C ARG A 69 13.45 -13.35 -10.25
N ARG A 70 13.10 -14.17 -11.25
CA ARG A 70 11.97 -13.90 -12.14
C ARG A 70 10.64 -13.81 -11.38
N ALA A 71 10.40 -14.74 -10.45
CA ALA A 71 9.21 -14.72 -9.61
C ALA A 71 9.15 -13.47 -8.72
N CYS A 72 10.27 -13.05 -8.12
CA CYS A 72 10.34 -11.81 -7.35
C CYS A 72 10.02 -10.58 -8.20
N ILE A 73 10.57 -10.48 -9.42
CA ILE A 73 10.27 -9.36 -10.34
C ILE A 73 8.78 -9.35 -10.69
N ALA A 74 8.22 -10.50 -11.06
CA ALA A 74 6.80 -10.61 -11.38
C ALA A 74 5.91 -10.21 -10.19
N GLN A 75 6.26 -10.64 -8.98
CA GLN A 75 5.52 -10.30 -7.77
C GLN A 75 5.62 -8.81 -7.43
N VAL A 76 6.78 -8.19 -7.66
CA VAL A 76 6.96 -6.75 -7.49
C VAL A 76 6.09 -5.96 -8.46
N GLU A 77 6.04 -6.35 -9.73
CA GLU A 77 5.17 -5.70 -10.72
C GLU A 77 3.69 -5.89 -10.38
N GLU A 78 3.30 -7.10 -9.97
CA GLU A 78 1.93 -7.36 -9.52
C GLU A 78 1.55 -6.48 -8.30
N LEU A 79 2.43 -6.38 -7.31
CA LEU A 79 2.20 -5.56 -6.12
C LEU A 79 2.19 -4.06 -6.44
N ARG A 80 3.02 -3.59 -7.38
CA ARG A 80 2.98 -2.21 -7.88
C ARG A 80 1.66 -1.91 -8.60
N GLY A 81 1.13 -2.88 -9.33
CA GLY A 81 -0.16 -2.79 -10.01
C GLY A 81 -1.37 -2.78 -9.06
N ARG A 82 -1.21 -3.32 -7.84
CA ARG A 82 -2.27 -3.32 -6.83
C ARG A 82 -2.32 -1.98 -6.08
N PRO A 83 -3.44 -1.25 -6.13
CA PRO A 83 -3.57 0.00 -5.38
C PRO A 83 -3.55 -0.27 -3.87
N MET A 84 -2.44 0.08 -3.23
CA MET A 84 -2.24 0.04 -1.77
C MET A 84 -3.19 0.96 -1.01
N LEU A 85 -3.81 1.92 -1.69
CA LEU A 85 -4.76 2.87 -1.11
C LEU A 85 -5.85 2.19 -0.25
N LYS A 86 -6.34 1.01 -0.65
CA LYS A 86 -7.31 0.22 0.14
C LYS A 86 -6.74 -0.27 1.47
N ILE A 87 -5.49 -0.75 1.46
CA ILE A 87 -4.81 -1.22 2.67
C ILE A 87 -4.50 -0.03 3.58
N LEU A 88 -4.04 1.08 3.00
CA LEU A 88 -3.75 2.30 3.74
C LEU A 88 -5.01 2.89 4.38
N ALA A 89 -6.16 2.81 3.72
CA ALA A 89 -7.44 3.24 4.30
C ALA A 89 -7.86 2.43 5.53
N LEU A 90 -7.59 1.12 5.53
CA LEU A 90 -7.91 0.24 6.66
C LEU A 90 -6.92 0.40 7.82
N ARG A 91 -5.62 0.47 7.54
CA ARG A 91 -4.57 0.52 8.56
C ARG A 91 -4.32 1.93 9.11
N GLY A 92 -4.56 2.96 8.31
CA GLY A 92 -4.09 4.31 8.57
C GLY A 92 -2.63 4.52 8.20
N VAL A 93 -2.21 5.80 8.27
CA VAL A 93 -0.85 6.26 7.89
C VAL A 93 -0.22 7.21 8.92
N ALA A 94 -0.87 7.38 10.08
CA ALA A 94 -0.37 8.27 11.13
C ALA A 94 1.00 7.79 11.61
N TYR A 95 1.95 8.73 11.77
CA TYR A 95 3.34 8.48 12.17
C TYR A 95 4.13 7.52 11.26
N ASP A 96 3.60 7.15 10.10
CA ASP A 96 4.24 6.30 9.10
C ASP A 96 4.54 7.13 7.84
N ALA A 97 5.70 7.80 7.85
CA ALA A 97 6.09 8.69 6.77
C ALA A 97 6.15 8.00 5.38
N PRO A 98 6.70 6.78 5.23
CA PRO A 98 6.62 6.02 3.98
C PRO A 98 5.17 5.77 3.52
N ALA A 99 4.30 5.26 4.38
CA ALA A 99 2.92 4.99 4.02
C ALA A 99 2.15 6.26 3.66
N LYS A 100 2.41 7.37 4.35
CA LYS A 100 1.83 8.67 4.05
C LYS A 100 2.28 9.20 2.69
N ARG A 101 3.56 9.07 2.33
CA ARG A 101 4.03 9.41 0.97
C ARG A 101 3.32 8.59 -0.09
N LEU A 102 3.15 7.29 0.15
CA LEU A 102 2.45 6.39 -0.76
C LEU A 102 0.97 6.74 -0.91
N PHE A 103 0.29 7.07 0.20
CA PHE A 103 -1.10 7.52 0.22
C PHE A 103 -1.30 8.75 -0.68
N HIS A 104 -0.46 9.78 -0.53
CA HIS A 104 -0.55 11.00 -1.35
C HIS A 104 -0.23 10.75 -2.82
N ALA A 105 0.79 9.93 -3.12
CA ALA A 105 1.14 9.58 -4.48
C ALA A 105 0.01 8.82 -5.20
N GLN A 106 -0.51 7.76 -4.56
CA GLN A 106 -1.60 6.96 -5.13
C GLN A 106 -2.93 7.73 -5.15
N GLY A 107 -3.22 8.54 -4.14
CA GLY A 107 -4.40 9.41 -4.09
C GLY A 107 -4.42 10.39 -5.27
N ARG A 108 -3.28 11.02 -5.61
CA ARG A 108 -3.18 11.88 -6.80
C ARG A 108 -3.44 11.11 -8.10
N THR A 109 -2.89 9.91 -8.24
CA THR A 109 -3.13 9.06 -9.42
C THR A 109 -4.60 8.67 -9.53
N ALA A 110 -5.24 8.30 -8.42
CA ALA A 110 -6.67 7.96 -8.41
C ALA A 110 -7.55 9.17 -8.76
N MET A 111 -7.24 10.36 -8.23
CA MET A 111 -7.96 11.60 -8.58
C MET A 111 -7.81 11.96 -10.07
N ARG A 112 -6.65 11.74 -10.68
CA ARG A 112 -6.46 11.94 -12.13
C ARG A 112 -7.34 10.99 -12.95
N ARG A 113 -7.40 9.72 -12.56
CA ARG A 113 -8.26 8.73 -13.22
C ARG A 113 -9.73 9.09 -13.07
N LEU A 114 -10.14 9.58 -11.89
CA LEU A 114 -11.50 10.06 -11.67
C LEU A 114 -11.83 11.30 -12.52
N ALA A 115 -10.93 12.27 -12.61
CA ALA A 115 -11.10 13.45 -13.46
C ALA A 115 -11.30 13.05 -14.93
N ALA A 116 -10.51 12.10 -15.43
CA ALA A 116 -10.67 11.54 -16.77
C ALA A 116 -12.03 10.83 -16.95
N ALA A 117 -12.45 10.00 -15.98
CA ALA A 117 -13.75 9.31 -16.03
C ALA A 117 -14.95 10.28 -15.94
N LEU A 118 -14.76 11.41 -15.25
CA LEU A 118 -15.72 12.51 -15.21
C LEU A 118 -15.73 13.35 -16.50
N ALA A 119 -14.77 13.12 -17.40
CA ALA A 119 -14.55 13.90 -18.63
C ALA A 119 -14.36 15.39 -18.34
N LEU A 120 -13.57 15.71 -17.31
CA LEU A 120 -13.17 17.09 -17.02
C LEU A 120 -12.12 17.54 -18.04
N GLU A 121 -12.31 18.73 -18.62
CA GLU A 121 -11.36 19.31 -19.57
C GLU A 121 -10.02 19.64 -18.91
N ASP A 122 -8.92 19.48 -19.62
CA ASP A 122 -7.61 19.87 -19.13
C ASP A 122 -7.58 21.38 -18.82
N GLY A 123 -7.10 21.74 -17.63
CA GLY A 123 -7.10 23.13 -17.14
C GLY A 123 -8.39 23.58 -16.44
N SER A 124 -9.49 22.81 -16.54
CA SER A 124 -10.75 23.07 -15.82
C SER A 124 -10.75 22.58 -14.36
N PHE A 125 -9.69 21.89 -13.93
CA PHE A 125 -9.56 21.34 -12.59
C PHE A 125 -8.13 21.39 -12.05
N ASP A 126 -8.01 21.35 -10.72
CA ASP A 126 -6.74 21.20 -10.01
C ASP A 126 -6.76 19.94 -9.13
N ILE A 127 -5.60 19.29 -9.02
CA ILE A 127 -5.36 18.23 -8.03
C ILE A 127 -4.27 18.67 -7.07
N ARG A 128 -4.67 18.93 -5.82
CA ARG A 128 -3.81 19.37 -4.72
C ARG A 128 -3.60 18.28 -3.69
N SER A 129 -2.45 18.31 -3.03
CA SER A 129 -2.10 17.39 -1.94
C SER A 129 -1.63 18.21 -0.76
N ASN A 130 -2.35 18.11 0.34
CA ASN A 130 -2.00 18.73 1.61
C ASN A 130 -1.59 17.62 2.58
N LYS A 131 -0.31 17.56 2.92
CA LYS A 131 0.20 16.50 3.81
C LYS A 131 -0.24 16.71 5.26
N ALA A 132 -0.45 17.93 5.74
CA ALA A 132 -0.67 18.23 7.15
C ALA A 132 0.38 17.59 8.10
N GLY A 133 0.12 17.60 9.41
CA GLY A 133 1.02 17.07 10.44
C GLY A 133 1.14 15.53 10.47
N PRO A 134 2.14 14.95 11.16
CA PRO A 134 2.42 13.51 11.17
C PRO A 134 1.29 12.64 11.74
N ALA A 135 0.44 13.19 12.62
CA ALA A 135 -0.65 12.46 13.27
C ALA A 135 -1.87 12.19 12.38
N VAL A 136 -1.94 12.81 11.20
CA VAL A 136 -3.08 12.68 10.27
C VAL A 136 -2.61 12.24 8.89
N SER A 137 -3.54 11.77 8.05
CA SER A 137 -3.23 11.45 6.65
C SER A 137 -2.98 12.71 5.80
N GLY A 138 -3.59 13.84 6.17
CA GLY A 138 -3.75 14.97 5.26
C GLY A 138 -4.83 14.65 4.22
N ASP A 139 -4.83 15.37 3.11
CA ASP A 139 -5.83 15.18 2.06
C ASP A 139 -5.28 15.34 0.63
N VAL A 140 -5.94 14.66 -0.31
CA VAL A 140 -5.78 14.88 -1.74
C VAL A 140 -7.10 15.36 -2.30
N THR A 141 -7.10 16.54 -2.91
CA THR A 141 -8.31 17.21 -3.36
C THR A 141 -8.28 17.40 -4.88
N LEU A 142 -9.32 16.93 -5.56
CA LEU A 142 -9.70 17.30 -6.93
C LEU A 142 -10.75 18.41 -6.86
N HIS A 143 -10.47 19.56 -7.45
CA HIS A 143 -11.40 20.70 -7.51
C HIS A 143 -11.55 21.15 -8.96
N GLY A 144 -12.73 20.96 -9.53
CA GLY A 144 -13.11 21.47 -10.85
C GLY A 144 -14.20 22.53 -10.75
N GLU A 145 -14.69 23.00 -11.89
CA GLU A 145 -15.69 24.09 -11.96
C GLU A 145 -17.00 23.75 -11.25
N SER A 146 -17.45 22.50 -11.28
CA SER A 146 -18.73 22.09 -10.69
C SER A 146 -18.61 20.99 -9.64
N ILE A 147 -17.38 20.55 -9.33
CA ILE A 147 -17.15 19.43 -8.43
C ILE A 147 -15.95 19.63 -7.51
N TRP A 148 -16.12 19.21 -6.25
CA TRP A 148 -15.06 19.05 -5.28
C TRP A 148 -15.04 17.60 -4.79
N VAL A 149 -13.89 16.93 -4.85
CA VAL A 149 -13.67 15.59 -4.32
C VAL A 149 -12.42 15.61 -3.45
N GLN A 150 -12.53 15.15 -2.20
CA GLN A 150 -11.44 15.11 -1.24
C GLN A 150 -11.28 13.71 -0.68
N LEU A 151 -10.08 13.15 -0.81
CA LEU A 151 -9.66 11.92 -0.18
C LEU A 151 -8.90 12.23 1.10
N SER A 152 -9.35 11.71 2.24
CA SER A 152 -8.66 11.78 3.53
C SER A 152 -8.97 10.55 4.38
N LEU A 153 -7.99 10.08 5.17
CA LEU A 153 -8.22 9.03 6.17
C LEU A 153 -8.59 9.67 7.50
N GLY A 154 -9.69 10.42 7.50
CA GLY A 154 -10.18 11.19 8.64
C GLY A 154 -10.90 10.33 9.70
N PRO A 155 -11.48 10.95 10.73
CA PRO A 155 -12.08 10.25 11.87
C PRO A 155 -13.40 9.52 11.54
N PHE A 156 -13.93 9.68 10.32
CA PHE A 156 -15.23 9.12 9.93
C PHE A 156 -15.22 7.60 9.68
N GLY A 157 -14.07 6.96 9.86
CA GLY A 157 -13.91 5.51 9.79
C GLY A 157 -14.01 4.95 8.36
N PRO A 158 -13.92 3.61 8.22
CA PRO A 158 -13.92 2.95 6.93
C PRO A 158 -15.17 3.23 6.11
N GLY A 159 -15.01 3.40 4.80
CA GLY A 159 -16.09 3.61 3.83
C GLY A 159 -16.53 5.07 3.66
N ARG A 160 -15.86 6.02 4.33
CA ARG A 160 -16.12 7.47 4.24
C ARG A 160 -14.84 8.27 4.00
N GLU A 161 -13.86 7.68 3.35
CA GLU A 161 -12.57 8.33 3.11
C GLU A 161 -12.64 9.38 1.99
N VAL A 162 -13.68 9.30 1.14
CA VAL A 162 -13.85 10.19 -0.01
C VAL A 162 -15.09 11.05 0.21
N CYS A 163 -14.87 12.34 0.44
CA CYS A 163 -15.92 13.35 0.47
C CYS A 163 -16.07 13.94 -0.92
N PHE A 164 -17.29 14.09 -1.44
CA PHE A 164 -17.53 14.81 -2.68
C PHE A 164 -18.78 15.69 -2.60
N ARG A 165 -18.78 16.78 -3.35
CA ARG A 165 -19.86 17.76 -3.36
C ARG A 165 -19.86 18.58 -4.65
N LYS A 166 -21.01 19.17 -4.94
CA LYS A 166 -21.16 20.17 -6.00
C LYS A 166 -20.61 21.51 -5.52
N VAL A 167 -19.87 22.20 -6.37
CA VAL A 167 -19.40 23.58 -6.17
C VAL A 167 -19.92 24.45 -7.31
N GLN A 168 -19.89 25.77 -7.13
CA GLN A 168 -20.33 26.73 -8.15
C GLN A 168 -19.23 27.06 -9.17
N ASP A 169 -17.98 27.12 -8.69
CA ASP A 169 -16.80 27.43 -9.50
C ASP A 169 -15.50 26.96 -8.79
N ARG A 170 -14.35 27.36 -9.35
CA ARG A 170 -13.00 27.05 -8.83
C ARG A 170 -12.59 27.85 -7.59
N HIS A 171 -13.35 28.85 -7.18
CA HIS A 171 -13.13 29.65 -5.97
C HIS A 171 -14.07 29.23 -4.84
N ASP A 172 -15.15 28.51 -5.15
CA ASP A 172 -16.03 27.90 -4.16
C ASP A 172 -15.35 26.72 -3.45
N HIS A 173 -14.89 26.99 -2.22
CA HIS A 173 -14.27 26.00 -1.33
C HIS A 173 -15.23 25.41 -0.30
N ILE A 174 -16.49 25.88 -0.26
CA ILE A 174 -17.50 25.42 0.70
C ILE A 174 -18.38 24.37 0.03
N GLY A 175 -18.90 24.67 -1.16
CA GLY A 175 -19.79 23.81 -1.92
C GLY A 175 -21.15 23.59 -1.25
N GLN A 176 -21.90 22.65 -1.82
CA GLN A 176 -23.18 22.19 -1.30
C GLN A 176 -23.00 21.06 -0.27
N ARG A 177 -24.06 20.28 -0.02
CA ARG A 177 -24.03 19.13 0.88
C ARG A 177 -22.91 18.13 0.50
N ASN A 178 -22.21 17.64 1.52
CA ASN A 178 -21.22 16.57 1.38
C ASN A 178 -21.91 15.21 1.17
N TYR A 179 -21.38 14.46 0.21
CA TYR A 179 -21.62 13.05 -0.01
C TYR A 179 -20.34 12.27 0.31
N TRP A 180 -20.49 10.99 0.61
CA TRP A 180 -19.40 10.15 1.07
C TRP A 180 -19.33 8.85 0.26
N ALA A 181 -18.10 8.44 -0.01
CA ALA A 181 -17.75 7.22 -0.68
C ALA A 181 -16.50 6.60 -0.05
N SER A 182 -16.27 5.35 -0.40
CA SER A 182 -15.12 4.59 0.05
C SER A 182 -13.92 4.78 -0.87
N VAL A 183 -12.72 4.47 -0.38
CA VAL A 183 -11.56 4.30 -1.27
C VAL A 183 -11.81 3.24 -2.36
N ARG A 184 -12.66 2.24 -2.12
CA ARG A 184 -12.96 1.22 -3.13
C ARG A 184 -13.68 1.83 -4.33
N ASP A 185 -14.65 2.70 -4.08
CA ASP A 185 -15.36 3.44 -5.13
C ASP A 185 -14.37 4.29 -5.94
N LEU A 186 -13.45 4.99 -5.27
CA LEU A 186 -12.44 5.83 -5.95
C LEU A 186 -11.48 5.02 -6.85
N LEU A 187 -11.26 3.74 -6.54
CA LEU A 187 -10.45 2.84 -7.36
C LEU A 187 -11.20 2.25 -8.56
N GLU A 188 -12.51 2.51 -8.65
CA GLU A 188 -13.43 2.16 -9.73
C GLU A 188 -13.97 3.44 -10.41
N PRO A 189 -13.10 4.19 -11.12
CA PRO A 189 -13.37 5.58 -11.46
C PRO A 189 -14.57 5.77 -12.40
N GLU A 190 -14.84 4.82 -13.30
CA GLU A 190 -15.98 4.87 -14.21
C GLU A 190 -17.31 4.70 -13.47
N GLN A 191 -17.40 3.69 -12.59
CA GLN A 191 -18.58 3.47 -11.76
C GLN A 191 -18.81 4.64 -10.80
N PHE A 192 -17.73 5.15 -10.21
CA PHE A 192 -17.82 6.26 -9.28
C PHE A 192 -18.20 7.58 -9.98
N ALA A 193 -17.68 7.85 -11.18
CA ALA A 193 -18.09 9.01 -11.97
C ALA A 193 -19.58 8.99 -12.30
N MET A 194 -20.14 7.82 -12.67
CA MET A 194 -21.58 7.67 -12.88
C MET A 194 -22.39 8.02 -11.62
N ARG A 195 -21.99 7.48 -10.47
CA ARG A 195 -22.62 7.77 -9.18
C ARG A 195 -22.55 9.25 -8.83
N ILE A 196 -21.38 9.88 -8.99
CA ILE A 196 -21.19 11.31 -8.74
C ILE A 196 -22.14 12.15 -9.61
N ARG A 197 -22.22 11.87 -10.91
CA ARG A 197 -23.11 12.61 -11.82
C ARG A 197 -24.57 12.52 -11.39
N GLN A 198 -25.00 11.32 -10.96
CA GLN A 198 -26.35 11.07 -10.46
C GLN A 198 -26.62 11.81 -9.14
N GLU A 199 -25.76 11.64 -8.13
CA GLU A 199 -25.97 12.22 -6.79
C GLU A 199 -25.86 13.75 -6.78
N LEU A 200 -24.94 14.31 -7.57
CA LEU A 200 -24.72 15.76 -7.64
C LEU A 200 -25.54 16.44 -8.75
N ARG A 201 -26.28 15.68 -9.58
CA ARG A 201 -27.00 16.20 -10.76
C ARG A 201 -26.09 17.10 -11.61
N LEU A 202 -24.93 16.55 -11.98
CA LEU A 202 -24.02 17.24 -12.90
C LEU A 202 -24.55 17.08 -14.32
N SER A 203 -24.55 18.17 -15.08
CA SER A 203 -24.84 18.13 -16.51
C SER A 203 -23.82 17.21 -17.19
N ALA A 204 -24.27 16.30 -18.05
CA ALA A 204 -23.33 15.58 -18.90
C ALA A 204 -22.59 16.59 -19.77
N SER A 205 -21.26 16.54 -19.80
CA SER A 205 -20.51 17.22 -20.86
C SER A 205 -21.03 16.70 -22.19
N ALA A 206 -21.45 17.59 -23.08
CA ALA A 206 -21.96 17.19 -24.39
C ALA A 206 -20.86 16.39 -25.12
N PRO A 207 -21.18 15.25 -25.75
CA PRO A 207 -20.23 14.62 -26.66
C PRO A 207 -19.95 15.60 -27.80
N ASP A 208 -18.67 15.87 -28.04
CA ASP A 208 -18.20 16.77 -29.08
C ASP A 208 -18.81 16.31 -30.43
N ALA A 209 -19.66 17.15 -31.01
CA ALA A 209 -20.29 16.84 -32.28
C ALA A 209 -19.18 16.69 -33.34
N PRO A 210 -19.22 15.67 -34.21
CA PRO A 210 -18.19 15.50 -35.24
C PRO A 210 -18.19 16.75 -36.13
N ARG A 211 -17.07 17.50 -36.09
CA ARG A 211 -16.82 18.59 -37.02
C ARG A 211 -16.77 17.98 -38.43
N LEU A 212 -17.85 18.19 -39.20
CA LEU A 212 -17.85 17.94 -40.63
C LEU A 212 -16.82 18.87 -41.26
N VAL A 213 -15.74 18.28 -41.76
CA VAL A 213 -14.76 18.98 -42.59
C VAL A 213 -15.38 19.07 -43.99
N ALA A 214 -15.62 20.30 -44.44
CA ALA A 214 -15.98 20.62 -45.83
C ALA A 214 -14.73 20.79 -46.68
#